data_AF-A0A285LA67-F1
#
_entry.id   AF-A0A285LA67-F1
#
_cell.length_a   1.000
_cell.length_b   1.000
_cell.length_c   1.000
_cell.angle_alpha   90.00
_cell.angle_beta   90.00
_cell.angle_gamma   90.00
#
_symmetry.space_group_name_H-M   'P 1'
#
loop_
_entity.id
_entity.type
_entity.pdbx_description
1 polymer ?
#
loop_
_entity_poly.entity_id
_entity_poly.type
_entity_poly.pdbx_seq_one_letter_code
_entity_poly.pdbx_strand_id
1 'polypeptide(L)'
;MTAADAIVLAGGRASRMGGVDKPAIVIGGRSMLDAALAAVAGRGRTVVVGPHRPELNPEIRQVREVPPGSGPVAAVDAGLRALAGSRAPLVVVLAADMPFVTPGTIAELLRHEAESGAEAVFAADESGRPQYLIGVWRRSALNAALAELDSLINQPMKALVPADTVIVGLSGIADCDTEDEVRQARARAADTTPLTLDEARNTLRDGLTRLTAYRTDLPSVRGAALAAPLTAAEALPRFDVSAMDGYAVAGDGPWRLRRDIGFAGGQRPVGLLPGEAVRIATGAHVPDGTTTVIRDEFVRVGSDETLHRLPETPIRDDIRRRGEDRSPGDLVAPEGARVTAALISAAASVEVTEAAVRGPVRARVVMTGDEIRSDGPLRAGQTRDSIGPILPDLLAGSGIRTVDRVHLRDTPNGFDEVLAASTDCDLLVIVGATGGGAADQLRGAIARAEARVLVPRLRLRPGGSTIVAETPGGTTVLGLPGNPFAAVATLLALAPAIVAGRTGAQQDRPLTGPLHNAADVSGPVTRIVPARIAPTGGWIGDPTVRTAHLGGLVDRDGLVVVPAEASDGISVEFLLLPF
;
A
#
# COMPACT_ATOMS: atom_id res chain seq x y z
N MET A 1 -37.03 9.98 6.73
CA MET A 1 -36.86 9.78 5.27
C MET A 1 -38.22 9.61 4.65
N THR A 2 -38.54 10.39 3.62
CA THR A 2 -39.75 10.22 2.82
C THR A 2 -39.71 8.86 2.13
N ALA A 3 -40.77 8.07 2.23
CA ALA A 3 -40.83 6.76 1.58
C ALA A 3 -40.84 6.92 0.06
N ALA A 4 -40.05 6.12 -0.64
CA ALA A 4 -39.95 6.15 -2.10
C ALA A 4 -39.96 4.71 -2.64
N ASP A 5 -40.88 4.44 -3.56
CA ASP A 5 -40.82 3.20 -4.36
C ASP A 5 -39.85 3.37 -5.52
N ALA A 6 -39.45 2.27 -6.16
CA ALA A 6 -38.52 2.29 -7.27
C ALA A 6 -39.06 1.51 -8.48
N ILE A 7 -38.87 2.08 -9.66
CA ILE A 7 -39.07 1.46 -10.96
C ILE A 7 -37.70 1.40 -11.64
N VAL A 8 -37.17 0.18 -11.77
CA VAL A 8 -35.91 -0.09 -12.45
C VAL A 8 -36.19 -0.56 -13.86
N LEU A 9 -35.76 0.21 -14.86
CA LEU A 9 -35.98 -0.07 -16.28
C LEU A 9 -34.84 -0.96 -16.78
N ALA A 10 -35.13 -2.24 -16.98
CA ALA A 10 -34.20 -3.27 -17.43
C ALA A 10 -34.53 -3.79 -18.84
N GLY A 11 -35.22 -2.98 -19.64
CA GLY A 11 -35.60 -3.25 -21.01
C GLY A 11 -34.82 -2.40 -22.02
N GLY A 12 -34.72 -2.87 -23.26
CA GLY A 12 -34.06 -2.17 -24.36
C GLY A 12 -33.69 -3.14 -25.47
N ARG A 13 -33.73 -2.71 -26.74
CA ARG A 13 -33.40 -3.59 -27.89
C ARG A 13 -31.90 -3.79 -28.09
N ALA A 14 -31.06 -3.07 -27.35
CA ALA A 14 -29.59 -3.08 -27.46
C ALA A 14 -29.10 -3.14 -28.92
N SER A 15 -29.80 -2.43 -29.81
CA SER A 15 -29.62 -2.55 -31.26
C SER A 15 -28.26 -2.05 -31.72
N ARG A 16 -27.63 -1.16 -30.93
CA ARG A 16 -26.26 -0.67 -31.11
C ARG A 16 -25.17 -1.59 -30.54
N MET A 17 -25.55 -2.65 -29.84
CA MET A 17 -24.66 -3.62 -29.17
C MET A 17 -24.94 -5.05 -29.64
N GLY A 18 -25.36 -5.23 -30.89
CA GLY A 18 -25.61 -6.56 -31.47
C GLY A 18 -26.75 -7.37 -30.84
N GLY A 19 -27.66 -6.73 -30.09
CA GLY A 19 -28.77 -7.42 -29.42
C GLY A 19 -28.39 -8.09 -28.09
N VAL A 20 -27.24 -7.72 -27.50
CA VAL A 20 -26.80 -8.20 -26.18
C VAL A 20 -27.70 -7.68 -25.07
N ASP A 21 -27.94 -8.50 -24.05
CA ASP A 21 -28.68 -8.09 -22.84
C ASP A 21 -27.88 -7.07 -22.01
N LYS A 22 -28.05 -5.78 -22.34
CA LYS A 22 -27.30 -4.64 -21.77
C LYS A 22 -27.32 -4.64 -20.23
N PRO A 23 -28.46 -4.74 -19.53
CA PRO A 23 -28.48 -4.79 -18.05
C PRO A 23 -27.66 -5.93 -17.43
N ALA A 24 -27.44 -7.05 -18.14
CA ALA A 24 -26.66 -8.19 -17.65
C ALA A 24 -25.14 -8.02 -17.82
N ILE A 25 -24.67 -6.99 -18.52
CA ILE A 25 -23.24 -6.74 -18.71
C ILE A 25 -22.59 -6.45 -17.36
N VAL A 26 -21.50 -7.15 -17.07
CA VAL A 26 -20.72 -7.00 -15.84
C VAL A 26 -19.65 -5.91 -15.99
N ILE A 27 -19.66 -4.96 -15.05
CA ILE A 27 -18.70 -3.87 -14.90
C ILE A 27 -18.25 -3.84 -13.44
N GLY A 28 -16.94 -3.94 -13.18
CA GLY A 28 -16.41 -3.96 -11.80
C GLY A 28 -16.88 -5.15 -10.95
N GLY A 29 -17.14 -6.31 -11.58
CA GLY A 29 -17.57 -7.53 -10.89
C GLY A 29 -19.05 -7.60 -10.53
N ARG A 30 -19.87 -6.63 -10.96
CA ARG A 30 -21.32 -6.62 -10.76
C ARG A 30 -22.04 -6.29 -12.06
N SER A 31 -23.25 -6.82 -12.28
CA SER A 31 -24.06 -6.45 -13.45
C SER A 31 -24.60 -5.02 -13.31
N MET A 32 -24.89 -4.34 -14.43
CA MET A 32 -25.48 -2.99 -14.38
C MET A 32 -26.87 -3.00 -13.71
N LEU A 33 -27.64 -4.08 -13.89
CA LEU A 33 -28.90 -4.28 -13.18
C LEU A 33 -28.72 -4.39 -11.66
N ASP A 34 -27.74 -5.18 -11.20
CA ASP A 34 -27.46 -5.30 -9.78
C ASP A 34 -26.98 -3.97 -9.17
N ALA A 35 -26.24 -3.16 -9.93
CA ALA A 35 -25.86 -1.81 -9.50
C ALA A 35 -27.10 -0.92 -9.29
N ALA A 36 -28.03 -0.91 -10.24
CA ALA A 36 -29.28 -0.17 -10.15
C ALA A 36 -30.16 -0.64 -8.98
N LEU A 37 -30.31 -1.96 -8.81
CA LEU A 37 -31.08 -2.56 -7.70
C LEU A 37 -30.46 -2.23 -6.33
N ALA A 38 -29.14 -2.32 -6.22
CA ALA A 38 -28.44 -1.93 -5.00
C ALA A 38 -28.65 -0.45 -4.66
N ALA A 39 -28.66 0.43 -5.67
CA ALA A 39 -28.86 1.87 -5.48
C ALA A 39 -30.23 2.22 -4.86
N VAL A 40 -31.27 1.45 -5.17
CA VAL A 40 -32.63 1.68 -4.66
C VAL A 40 -33.04 0.80 -3.47
N ALA A 41 -32.19 -0.14 -3.06
CA ALA A 41 -32.46 -1.07 -1.97
C ALA A 41 -32.83 -0.35 -0.65
N GLY A 42 -33.76 -0.95 0.12
CA GLY A 42 -34.11 -0.53 1.47
C GLY A 42 -35.01 0.71 1.60
N ARG A 43 -35.57 1.25 0.50
CA ARG A 43 -36.38 2.49 0.51
C ARG A 43 -37.89 2.27 0.47
N GLY A 44 -38.33 1.25 -0.27
CA GLY A 44 -39.74 0.97 -0.56
C GLY A 44 -39.87 -0.26 -1.46
N ARG A 45 -41.00 -0.39 -2.15
CA ARG A 45 -41.19 -1.48 -3.11
C ARG A 45 -40.38 -1.21 -4.37
N THR A 46 -39.71 -2.23 -4.87
CA THR A 46 -38.94 -2.16 -6.13
C THR A 46 -39.63 -3.02 -7.18
N VAL A 47 -39.84 -2.44 -8.36
CA VAL A 47 -40.32 -3.14 -9.55
C VAL A 47 -39.27 -3.07 -10.64
N VAL A 48 -38.96 -4.20 -11.25
CA VAL A 48 -38.12 -4.27 -12.46
C VAL A 48 -39.03 -4.40 -13.67
N VAL A 49 -38.83 -3.54 -14.66
CA VAL A 49 -39.60 -3.54 -15.91
C VAL A 49 -38.71 -3.98 -17.07
N GLY A 50 -39.05 -5.11 -17.69
CA GLY A 50 -38.28 -5.68 -18.80
C GLY A 50 -38.55 -7.18 -19.00
N PRO A 51 -37.69 -7.88 -19.76
CA PRO A 51 -37.71 -9.34 -19.84
C PRO A 51 -37.60 -9.99 -18.45
N HIS A 52 -38.28 -11.12 -18.26
CA HIS A 52 -38.24 -11.84 -16.98
C HIS A 52 -36.85 -12.42 -16.71
N ARG A 53 -36.40 -12.29 -15.46
CA ARG A 53 -35.08 -12.67 -14.97
C ARG A 53 -35.19 -13.60 -13.77
N PRO A 54 -34.95 -14.91 -13.92
CA PRO A 54 -35.07 -15.88 -12.83
C PRO A 54 -34.03 -15.69 -11.72
N GLU A 55 -32.93 -15.00 -12.00
CA GLU A 55 -31.83 -14.74 -11.05
C GLU A 55 -32.13 -13.66 -10.01
N LEU A 56 -33.18 -12.86 -10.21
CA LEU A 56 -33.55 -11.80 -9.27
C LEU A 56 -34.23 -12.37 -8.03
N ASN A 57 -34.06 -11.68 -6.89
CA ASN A 57 -34.75 -12.00 -5.64
C ASN A 57 -36.28 -12.13 -5.92
N PRO A 58 -36.93 -13.25 -5.51
CA PRO A 58 -38.37 -13.46 -5.71
C PRO A 58 -39.27 -12.36 -5.14
N GLU A 59 -38.80 -11.58 -4.16
CA GLU A 59 -39.52 -10.43 -3.59
C GLU A 59 -39.54 -9.22 -4.53
N ILE A 60 -38.63 -9.14 -5.51
CA ILE A 60 -38.60 -8.06 -6.50
C ILE A 60 -39.66 -8.38 -7.55
N ARG A 61 -40.70 -7.54 -7.61
CA ARG A 61 -41.77 -7.69 -8.58
C ARG A 61 -41.24 -7.36 -9.98
N GLN A 62 -41.47 -8.27 -10.92
CA GLN A 62 -41.07 -8.08 -12.31
C GLN A 62 -42.32 -7.93 -13.19
N VAL A 63 -42.30 -6.93 -14.07
CA VAL A 63 -43.36 -6.69 -15.06
C VAL A 63 -42.74 -6.33 -16.40
N ARG A 64 -43.56 -6.25 -17.44
CA ARG A 64 -43.14 -5.86 -18.78
C ARG A 64 -44.19 -4.98 -19.42
N GLU A 65 -43.76 -3.99 -20.16
CA GLU A 65 -44.62 -3.16 -21.00
C GLU A 65 -45.28 -4.00 -22.10
N VAL A 66 -46.51 -3.61 -22.48
CA VAL A 66 -47.30 -4.29 -23.49
C VAL A 66 -47.74 -3.28 -24.56
N PRO A 67 -47.37 -3.46 -25.85
CA PRO A 67 -46.48 -4.51 -26.36
C PRO A 67 -45.03 -4.39 -25.85
N PRO A 68 -44.26 -5.49 -25.77
CA PRO A 68 -42.84 -5.43 -25.45
C PRO A 68 -42.03 -4.50 -26.36
N GLY A 69 -41.13 -3.70 -25.78
CA GLY A 69 -40.30 -2.76 -26.53
C GLY A 69 -41.01 -1.46 -26.89
N SER A 70 -42.12 -1.12 -26.22
CA SER A 70 -42.87 0.13 -26.44
C SER A 70 -42.19 1.39 -25.89
N GLY A 71 -40.93 1.32 -25.46
CA GLY A 71 -40.15 2.47 -25.00
C GLY A 71 -40.26 2.76 -23.50
N PRO A 72 -39.50 3.75 -23.00
CA PRO A 72 -39.29 3.97 -21.58
C PRO A 72 -40.56 4.47 -20.86
N VAL A 73 -41.38 5.31 -21.50
CA VAL A 73 -42.63 5.82 -20.89
C VAL A 73 -43.64 4.69 -20.66
N ALA A 74 -43.84 3.80 -21.64
CA ALA A 74 -44.68 2.61 -21.46
C ALA A 74 -44.15 1.67 -20.36
N ALA A 75 -42.83 1.56 -20.22
CA ALA A 75 -42.22 0.80 -19.15
C ALA A 75 -42.45 1.44 -17.77
N VAL A 76 -42.35 2.78 -17.65
CA VAL A 76 -42.67 3.50 -16.41
C VAL A 76 -44.14 3.31 -16.02
N ASP A 77 -45.09 3.41 -16.96
CA ASP A 77 -46.51 3.13 -16.68
C ASP A 77 -46.74 1.69 -16.18
N ALA A 78 -46.14 0.69 -16.83
CA ALA A 78 -46.22 -0.71 -16.40
C ALA A 78 -45.67 -0.90 -14.98
N GLY A 79 -44.53 -0.29 -14.67
CA GLY A 79 -43.94 -0.28 -13.33
C GLY A 79 -44.83 0.41 -12.30
N LEU A 80 -45.41 1.55 -12.65
CA LEU A 80 -46.27 2.33 -11.75
C LEU A 80 -47.58 1.60 -11.42
N ARG A 81 -48.19 0.93 -12.40
CA ARG A 81 -49.34 0.05 -12.18
C ARG A 81 -49.01 -1.11 -11.25
N ALA A 82 -47.79 -1.67 -11.36
CA ALA A 82 -47.31 -2.70 -10.44
C ALA A 82 -47.09 -2.19 -9.00
N LEU A 83 -46.96 -0.86 -8.83
CA LEU A 83 -46.84 -0.17 -7.55
C LEU A 83 -48.18 0.37 -7.00
N ALA A 84 -49.32 0.12 -7.66
CA ALA A 84 -50.63 0.69 -7.30
C ALA A 84 -51.07 0.45 -5.84
N GLY A 85 -50.61 -0.64 -5.22
CA GLY A 85 -50.91 -0.95 -3.81
C GLY A 85 -49.99 -0.28 -2.78
N SER A 86 -49.12 0.64 -3.19
CA SER A 86 -48.21 1.37 -2.30
C SER A 86 -48.66 2.81 -2.09
N ARG A 87 -48.40 3.35 -0.89
CA ARG A 87 -48.70 4.74 -0.52
C ARG A 87 -47.47 5.64 -0.50
N ALA A 88 -46.33 5.17 -1.01
CA ALA A 88 -45.12 5.98 -1.10
C ALA A 88 -45.38 7.23 -1.97
N PRO A 89 -45.19 8.45 -1.45
CA PRO A 89 -45.45 9.68 -2.20
C PRO A 89 -44.46 9.91 -3.34
N LEU A 90 -43.28 9.27 -3.28
CA LEU A 90 -42.22 9.41 -4.27
C LEU A 90 -42.02 8.10 -5.05
N VAL A 91 -41.55 8.24 -6.29
CA VAL A 91 -41.14 7.15 -7.17
C VAL A 91 -39.77 7.48 -7.76
N VAL A 92 -38.80 6.61 -7.54
CA VAL A 92 -37.50 6.64 -8.20
C VAL A 92 -37.63 5.90 -9.54
N VAL A 93 -37.33 6.56 -10.64
CA VAL A 93 -37.19 5.92 -11.96
C VAL A 93 -35.69 5.83 -12.27
N LEU A 94 -35.19 4.62 -12.53
CA LEU A 94 -33.78 4.35 -12.75
C LEU A 94 -33.58 3.36 -13.89
N ALA A 95 -32.80 3.70 -14.91
CA ALA A 95 -32.37 2.74 -15.93
C ALA A 95 -31.23 1.84 -15.42
N ALA A 96 -31.24 0.59 -15.90
CA ALA A 96 -30.29 -0.45 -15.52
C ALA A 96 -28.99 -0.42 -16.34
N ASP A 97 -28.60 0.73 -16.89
CA ASP A 97 -27.44 0.91 -17.77
C ASP A 97 -26.44 1.96 -17.25
N MET A 98 -26.62 2.40 -16.01
CA MET A 98 -25.71 3.32 -15.30
C MET A 98 -24.89 2.51 -14.28
N PRO A 99 -23.69 2.00 -14.63
CA PRO A 99 -22.95 1.03 -13.82
C PRO A 99 -22.43 1.58 -12.47
N PHE A 100 -22.32 2.91 -12.34
CA PHE A 100 -21.73 3.55 -11.17
C PHE A 100 -22.75 4.25 -10.26
N VAL A 101 -24.06 4.06 -10.52
CA VAL A 101 -25.11 4.59 -9.64
C VAL A 101 -25.05 3.93 -8.25
N THR A 102 -25.20 4.72 -7.19
CA THR A 102 -25.08 4.27 -5.81
C THR A 102 -26.31 4.62 -4.96
N PRO A 103 -26.47 4.02 -3.77
CA PRO A 103 -27.45 4.50 -2.80
C PRO A 103 -27.27 5.98 -2.43
N GLY A 104 -26.04 6.49 -2.43
CA GLY A 104 -25.76 7.91 -2.19
C GLY A 104 -26.36 8.80 -3.27
N THR A 105 -26.25 8.39 -4.54
CA THR A 105 -26.82 9.10 -5.70
C THR A 105 -28.34 9.29 -5.54
N ILE A 106 -29.06 8.23 -5.15
CA ILE A 106 -30.51 8.30 -4.96
C ILE A 106 -30.88 9.11 -3.71
N ALA A 107 -30.09 9.02 -2.64
CA ALA A 107 -30.30 9.83 -1.43
C ALA A 107 -30.14 11.33 -1.73
N GLU A 108 -29.22 11.71 -2.60
CA GLU A 108 -28.99 13.10 -2.99
C GLU A 108 -30.15 13.68 -3.81
N LEU A 109 -30.68 12.92 -4.77
CA LEU A 109 -31.88 13.34 -5.51
C LEU A 109 -33.10 13.49 -4.60
N LEU A 110 -33.28 12.57 -3.63
CA LEU A 110 -34.34 12.68 -2.63
C LEU A 110 -34.17 13.89 -1.72
N ARG A 111 -32.93 14.23 -1.36
CA ARG A 111 -32.62 15.43 -0.57
C ARG A 111 -32.99 16.69 -1.33
N HIS A 112 -32.63 16.77 -2.62
CA HIS A 112 -33.01 17.90 -3.47
C HIS A 112 -34.52 18.00 -3.70
N GLU A 113 -35.24 16.89 -3.81
CA GLU A 113 -36.71 16.92 -3.86
C GLU A 113 -37.29 17.50 -2.57
N ALA A 114 -36.80 17.05 -1.42
CA ALA A 114 -37.27 17.53 -0.13
C ALA A 114 -36.98 19.03 0.10
N GLU A 115 -35.86 19.54 -0.42
CA GLU A 115 -35.44 20.94 -0.30
C GLU A 115 -36.19 21.87 -1.27
N SER A 116 -36.35 21.45 -2.53
CA SER A 116 -36.98 22.27 -3.57
C SER A 116 -38.50 22.17 -3.57
N GLY A 117 -39.03 21.01 -3.18
CA GLY A 117 -40.44 20.68 -3.35
C GLY A 117 -40.86 20.43 -4.80
N ALA A 118 -39.91 20.26 -5.72
CA ALA A 118 -40.17 20.10 -7.14
C ALA A 118 -40.98 18.83 -7.46
N GLU A 119 -41.70 18.84 -8.59
CA GLU A 119 -42.47 17.69 -9.04
C GLU A 119 -41.59 16.54 -9.54
N ALA A 120 -40.41 16.87 -10.09
CA ALA A 120 -39.38 15.91 -10.44
C ALA A 120 -37.97 16.47 -10.22
N VAL A 121 -37.04 15.59 -9.83
CA VAL A 121 -35.61 15.89 -9.72
C VAL A 121 -34.83 14.87 -10.54
N PHE A 122 -34.04 15.35 -11.50
CA PHE A 122 -33.18 14.51 -12.34
C PHE A 122 -31.71 14.76 -12.06
N ALA A 123 -30.89 13.75 -12.35
CA ALA A 123 -29.46 13.93 -12.38
C ALA A 123 -29.01 14.50 -13.75
N ALA A 124 -27.93 15.28 -13.76
CA ALA A 124 -27.19 15.68 -14.95
C ALA A 124 -25.77 15.14 -14.87
N ASP A 125 -25.24 14.67 -16.00
CA ASP A 125 -23.94 14.03 -16.04
C ASP A 125 -22.81 15.06 -15.94
N GLU A 126 -21.56 14.57 -15.97
CA GLU A 126 -20.36 15.39 -15.84
C GLU A 126 -20.24 16.47 -16.95
N SER A 127 -21.01 16.35 -18.06
CA SER A 127 -21.11 17.36 -19.12
C SER A 127 -22.24 18.38 -18.91
N GLY A 128 -23.03 18.23 -17.84
CA GLY A 128 -24.21 19.04 -17.54
C GLY A 128 -25.46 18.59 -18.31
N ARG A 129 -25.41 17.45 -19.01
CA ARG A 129 -26.56 16.95 -19.78
C ARG A 129 -27.55 16.23 -18.85
N PRO A 130 -28.85 16.58 -18.89
CA PRO A 130 -29.87 15.91 -18.08
C PRO A 130 -30.05 14.44 -18.47
N GLN A 131 -30.12 13.57 -17.47
CA GLN A 131 -30.34 12.14 -17.58
C GLN A 131 -31.75 11.79 -17.06
N TYR A 132 -32.76 11.86 -17.93
CA TYR A 132 -34.18 11.69 -17.55
C TYR A 132 -34.56 10.26 -17.11
N LEU A 133 -33.67 9.30 -17.29
CA LEU A 133 -33.82 7.91 -16.85
C LEU A 133 -33.25 7.66 -15.45
N ILE A 134 -32.80 8.70 -14.76
CA ILE A 134 -32.45 8.68 -13.33
C ILE A 134 -33.08 9.90 -12.65
N GLY A 135 -34.22 9.68 -11.99
CA GLY A 135 -34.95 10.76 -11.36
C GLY A 135 -35.86 10.32 -10.21
N VAL A 136 -36.08 11.26 -9.30
CA VAL A 136 -37.08 11.16 -8.23
C VAL A 136 -38.30 11.96 -8.66
N TRP A 137 -39.45 11.32 -8.63
CA TRP A 137 -40.72 11.91 -9.04
C TRP A 137 -41.69 11.93 -7.87
N ARG A 138 -42.49 12.99 -7.77
CA ARG A 138 -43.74 12.92 -7.02
C ARG A 138 -44.69 12.01 -7.77
N ARG A 139 -45.25 11.02 -7.04
CA ARG A 139 -46.17 10.03 -7.61
C ARG A 139 -47.36 10.70 -8.30
N SER A 140 -47.92 11.76 -7.71
CA SER A 140 -49.05 12.49 -8.30
C SER A 140 -48.68 13.13 -9.64
N ALA A 141 -47.53 13.80 -9.72
CA ALA A 141 -47.05 14.44 -10.93
C ALA A 141 -46.75 13.41 -12.04
N LEU A 142 -46.10 12.30 -11.70
CA LEU A 142 -45.83 11.22 -12.66
C LEU A 142 -47.13 10.60 -13.21
N ASN A 143 -48.14 10.37 -12.36
CA ASN A 143 -49.45 9.87 -12.82
C ASN A 143 -50.15 10.89 -13.73
N ALA A 144 -50.11 12.18 -13.37
CA ALA A 144 -50.73 13.23 -14.17
C ALA A 144 -50.06 13.34 -15.55
N ALA A 145 -48.73 13.38 -15.60
CA ALA A 145 -47.97 13.44 -16.85
C ALA A 145 -48.24 12.23 -17.76
N LEU A 146 -48.39 11.03 -17.20
CA LEU A 146 -48.77 9.83 -17.97
C LEU A 146 -50.20 9.92 -18.54
N ALA A 147 -51.14 10.51 -17.79
CA ALA A 147 -52.54 10.62 -18.19
C ALA A 147 -52.77 11.69 -19.29
N GLU A 148 -51.87 12.65 -19.44
CA GLU A 148 -51.94 13.70 -20.47
C GLU A 148 -51.47 13.23 -21.86
N LEU A 149 -50.81 12.07 -21.95
CA LEU A 149 -50.33 11.54 -23.23
C LEU A 149 -51.42 10.77 -23.97
N ASP A 150 -51.64 11.11 -25.25
CA ASP A 150 -52.56 10.39 -26.14
C ASP A 150 -52.13 8.92 -26.39
N SER A 151 -50.83 8.64 -26.27
CA SER A 151 -50.25 7.31 -26.41
C SER A 151 -48.94 7.22 -25.62
N LEU A 152 -48.74 6.09 -24.95
CA LEU A 152 -47.52 5.79 -24.20
C LEU A 152 -46.45 5.08 -25.06
N ILE A 153 -46.83 4.63 -26.26
CA ILE A 153 -45.97 3.82 -27.13
C ILE A 153 -44.94 4.72 -27.82
N ASN A 154 -43.66 4.33 -27.74
CA ASN A 154 -42.50 5.01 -28.31
C ASN A 154 -42.31 6.45 -27.83
N GLN A 155 -42.86 6.80 -26.66
CA GLN A 155 -42.63 8.11 -26.07
C GLN A 155 -41.29 8.17 -25.32
N PRO A 156 -40.51 9.26 -25.50
CA PRO A 156 -39.30 9.49 -24.72
C PRO A 156 -39.63 10.00 -23.32
N MET A 157 -38.75 9.76 -22.33
CA MET A 157 -38.94 10.27 -20.96
C MET A 157 -39.13 11.80 -20.90
N LYS A 158 -38.53 12.55 -21.85
CA LYS A 158 -38.69 14.00 -21.96
C LYS A 158 -40.15 14.45 -22.14
N ALA A 159 -41.02 13.59 -22.67
CA ALA A 159 -42.45 13.87 -22.83
C ALA A 159 -43.21 13.93 -21.49
N LEU A 160 -42.65 13.37 -20.42
CA LEU A 160 -43.25 13.38 -19.08
C LEU A 160 -42.70 14.48 -18.16
N VAL A 161 -41.67 15.20 -18.59
CA VAL A 161 -40.93 16.12 -17.70
C VAL A 161 -41.84 17.30 -17.31
N PRO A 162 -42.16 17.46 -16.01
CA PRO A 162 -43.04 18.52 -15.55
C PRO A 162 -42.36 19.88 -15.66
N ALA A 163 -43.16 20.94 -15.67
CA ALA A 163 -42.65 22.31 -15.69
C ALA A 163 -41.79 22.62 -14.45
N ASP A 164 -42.18 22.09 -13.28
CA ASP A 164 -41.44 22.21 -12.03
C ASP A 164 -40.43 21.06 -11.86
N THR A 165 -39.26 21.24 -12.47
CA THR A 165 -38.18 20.25 -12.48
C THR A 165 -36.87 20.85 -11.99
N VAL A 166 -36.15 20.11 -11.12
CA VAL A 166 -34.78 20.42 -10.73
C VAL A 166 -33.81 19.44 -11.39
N ILE A 167 -32.67 19.95 -11.88
CA ILE A 167 -31.59 19.14 -12.44
C ILE A 167 -30.35 19.33 -11.58
N VAL A 168 -29.78 18.22 -11.10
CA VAL A 168 -28.64 18.20 -10.17
C VAL A 168 -27.45 17.55 -10.85
N GLY A 169 -26.32 18.25 -10.92
CA GLY A 169 -25.07 17.66 -11.41
C GLY A 169 -24.56 16.58 -10.46
N LEU A 170 -24.46 15.33 -10.93
CA LEU A 170 -23.99 14.20 -10.12
C LEU A 170 -22.92 13.41 -10.90
N SER A 171 -21.89 12.92 -10.20
CA SER A 171 -20.84 12.08 -10.79
C SER A 171 -21.30 10.63 -10.95
N GLY A 172 -20.77 9.93 -11.97
CA GLY A 172 -21.00 8.49 -12.13
C GLY A 172 -22.40 8.11 -12.62
N ILE A 173 -23.12 9.04 -13.26
CA ILE A 173 -24.46 8.79 -13.81
C ILE A 173 -24.48 8.56 -15.33
N ALA A 174 -23.30 8.46 -15.96
CA ALA A 174 -23.21 8.17 -17.38
C ALA A 174 -23.76 6.77 -17.67
N ASP A 175 -24.60 6.68 -18.70
CA ASP A 175 -25.13 5.44 -19.25
C ASP A 175 -24.12 4.79 -20.21
N CYS A 176 -24.21 3.46 -20.37
CA CYS A 176 -23.33 2.71 -21.27
C CYS A 176 -24.09 2.20 -22.50
N ASP A 177 -24.38 3.04 -23.49
CA ASP A 177 -25.18 2.76 -24.69
C ASP A 177 -24.43 2.04 -25.83
N THR A 178 -23.10 2.04 -25.79
CA THR A 178 -22.21 1.51 -26.84
C THR A 178 -21.15 0.57 -26.28
N GLU A 179 -20.53 -0.26 -27.14
CA GLU A 179 -19.41 -1.13 -26.73
C GLU A 179 -18.19 -0.33 -26.24
N ASP A 180 -17.93 0.84 -26.82
CA ASP A 180 -16.82 1.71 -26.40
C ASP A 180 -17.08 2.31 -25.01
N GLU A 181 -18.30 2.75 -24.70
CA GLU A 181 -18.67 3.21 -23.36
C GLU A 181 -18.60 2.07 -22.33
N VAL A 182 -18.99 0.84 -22.69
CA VAL A 182 -18.78 -0.34 -21.83
C VAL A 182 -17.29 -0.60 -21.62
N ARG A 183 -16.45 -0.47 -22.64
CA ARG A 183 -14.99 -0.62 -22.52
C ARG A 183 -14.41 0.45 -21.58
N GLN A 184 -14.84 1.70 -21.72
CA GLN A 184 -14.43 2.81 -20.85
C GLN A 184 -14.91 2.60 -19.41
N ALA A 185 -16.15 2.17 -19.21
CA ALA A 185 -16.69 1.86 -17.89
C ALA A 185 -15.96 0.66 -17.26
N ARG A 186 -15.61 -0.37 -18.03
CA ARG A 186 -14.76 -1.47 -17.54
C ARG A 186 -13.36 -1.00 -17.16
N ALA A 187 -12.75 -0.10 -17.93
CA ALA A 187 -11.46 0.48 -17.58
C ALA A 187 -11.56 1.31 -16.28
N ARG A 188 -12.55 2.20 -16.18
CA ARG A 188 -12.86 2.97 -14.95
C ARG A 188 -13.14 2.07 -13.76
N ALA A 189 -13.80 0.93 -13.97
CA ALA A 189 -14.09 -0.04 -12.92
C ALA A 189 -12.85 -0.87 -12.53
N ALA A 190 -11.99 -1.24 -13.49
CA ALA A 190 -10.72 -1.89 -13.23
C ALA A 190 -9.81 -0.99 -12.38
N ASP A 191 -9.77 0.31 -12.70
CA ASP A 191 -9.13 1.37 -11.89
C ASP A 191 -9.77 1.58 -10.51
N THR A 192 -10.82 0.82 -10.16
CA THR A 192 -11.44 0.86 -8.82
C THR A 192 -11.52 -0.51 -8.14
N THR A 193 -11.08 -1.58 -8.82
CA THR A 193 -11.13 -2.94 -8.29
C THR A 193 -10.09 -3.07 -7.17
N PRO A 194 -10.50 -3.44 -5.94
CA PRO A 194 -9.55 -3.53 -4.83
C PRO A 194 -8.57 -4.69 -5.04
N LEU A 195 -7.27 -4.41 -4.92
CA LEU A 195 -6.22 -5.41 -4.97
C LEU A 195 -6.06 -6.08 -3.60
N THR A 196 -5.72 -7.36 -3.58
CA THR A 196 -5.18 -7.98 -2.36
C THR A 196 -3.87 -7.31 -1.95
N LEU A 197 -3.46 -7.48 -0.69
CA LEU A 197 -2.21 -6.91 -0.21
C LEU A 197 -1.00 -7.43 -1.00
N ASP A 198 -0.99 -8.70 -1.36
CA ASP A 198 0.11 -9.29 -2.13
C ASP A 198 0.12 -8.81 -3.58
N GLU A 199 -1.04 -8.73 -4.25
CA GLU A 199 -1.14 -8.12 -5.58
C GLU A 199 -0.65 -6.67 -5.59
N ALA A 200 -1.04 -5.89 -4.57
CA ALA A 200 -0.57 -4.51 -4.42
C ALA A 200 0.95 -4.46 -4.23
N ARG A 201 1.52 -5.28 -3.33
CA ARG A 201 2.98 -5.35 -3.12
C ARG A 201 3.74 -5.77 -4.37
N ASN A 202 3.22 -6.72 -5.14
CA ASN A 202 3.83 -7.15 -6.41
C ASN A 202 3.78 -6.00 -7.44
N THR A 203 2.61 -5.38 -7.60
CA THR A 203 2.40 -4.26 -8.52
C THR A 203 3.34 -3.09 -8.21
N LEU A 204 3.56 -2.78 -6.93
CA LEU A 204 4.46 -1.71 -6.52
C LEU A 204 5.93 -2.03 -6.81
N ARG A 205 6.35 -3.28 -6.57
CA ARG A 205 7.73 -3.70 -6.81
C ARG A 205 8.10 -3.70 -8.28
N ASP A 206 7.18 -4.15 -9.12
CA ASP A 206 7.45 -4.37 -10.54
C ASP A 206 7.04 -3.15 -11.39
N GLY A 207 6.08 -2.37 -10.91
CA GLY A 207 5.46 -1.28 -11.66
C GLY A 207 6.05 0.10 -11.42
N LEU A 208 6.64 0.38 -10.26
CA LEU A 208 7.21 1.69 -9.95
C LEU A 208 8.49 1.97 -10.74
N THR A 209 8.65 3.23 -11.16
CA THR A 209 9.86 3.69 -11.83
C THR A 209 11.03 3.73 -10.85
N ARG A 210 12.20 3.19 -11.22
CA ARG A 210 13.38 3.20 -10.35
C ARG A 210 14.00 4.59 -10.28
N LEU A 211 14.41 5.00 -9.08
CA LEU A 211 15.18 6.23 -8.84
C LEU A 211 16.50 6.19 -9.58
N THR A 212 16.96 7.32 -10.09
CA THR A 212 18.28 7.46 -10.74
C THR A 212 19.40 7.05 -9.78
N ALA A 213 20.33 6.24 -10.28
CA ALA A 213 21.50 5.83 -9.51
C ALA A 213 22.53 6.96 -9.45
N TYR A 214 23.20 7.10 -8.31
CA TYR A 214 24.29 8.05 -8.11
C TYR A 214 25.37 7.44 -7.21
N ARG A 215 26.59 7.97 -7.28
CA ARG A 215 27.73 7.51 -6.48
C ARG A 215 27.93 8.41 -5.27
N THR A 216 28.14 7.81 -4.10
CA THR A 216 28.25 8.55 -2.83
C THR A 216 28.86 7.67 -1.74
N ASP A 217 29.25 8.29 -0.63
CA ASP A 217 29.71 7.64 0.59
C ASP A 217 28.61 6.80 1.24
N LEU A 218 28.89 5.52 1.50
CA LEU A 218 27.96 4.57 2.10
C LEU A 218 27.37 5.03 3.46
N PRO A 219 28.14 5.64 4.39
CA PRO A 219 27.60 6.13 5.66
C PRO A 219 26.49 7.19 5.51
N SER A 220 26.49 7.96 4.41
CA SER A 220 25.55 9.06 4.19
C SER A 220 24.18 8.61 3.65
N VAL A 221 24.06 7.35 3.21
CA VAL A 221 22.90 6.83 2.46
C VAL A 221 22.34 5.54 3.05
N ARG A 222 22.33 5.42 4.38
CA ARG A 222 21.64 4.32 5.07
C ARG A 222 20.18 4.23 4.58
N GLY A 223 19.73 3.01 4.27
CA GLY A 223 18.40 2.76 3.71
C GLY A 223 18.32 2.80 2.17
N ALA A 224 19.37 3.28 1.48
CA ALA A 224 19.50 3.11 0.03
C ALA A 224 19.73 1.63 -0.36
N ALA A 225 19.65 1.33 -1.65
CA ALA A 225 20.07 0.05 -2.20
C ALA A 225 21.27 0.22 -3.14
N LEU A 226 22.17 -0.75 -3.16
CA LEU A 226 23.25 -0.79 -4.15
C LEU A 226 22.68 -0.86 -5.58
N ALA A 227 23.18 -0.01 -6.47
CA ALA A 227 22.81 0.04 -7.89
C ALA A 227 23.73 -0.82 -8.77
N ALA A 228 24.79 -1.39 -8.19
CA ALA A 228 25.71 -2.34 -8.80
C ALA A 228 26.31 -3.23 -7.68
N PRO A 229 26.87 -4.40 -8.01
CA PRO A 229 27.58 -5.23 -7.03
C PRO A 229 28.73 -4.47 -6.36
N LEU A 230 28.88 -4.66 -5.04
CA LEU A 230 30.01 -4.14 -4.27
C LEU A 230 31.09 -5.21 -4.19
N THR A 231 32.30 -4.90 -4.63
CA THR A 231 33.44 -5.82 -4.63
C THR A 231 34.56 -5.29 -3.75
N ALA A 232 35.28 -6.18 -3.08
CA ALA A 232 36.40 -5.81 -2.22
C ALA A 232 37.49 -5.10 -3.03
N ALA A 233 37.94 -3.92 -2.58
CA ALA A 233 39.07 -3.23 -3.19
C ALA A 233 40.40 -3.84 -2.71
N GLU A 234 40.42 -4.31 -1.46
CA GLU A 234 41.62 -4.81 -0.79
C GLU A 234 41.35 -6.12 -0.05
N ALA A 235 42.44 -6.84 0.26
CA ALA A 235 42.37 -8.10 0.99
C ALA A 235 41.99 -7.90 2.47
N LEU A 236 41.24 -8.85 3.03
CA LEU A 236 40.96 -8.95 4.46
C LEU A 236 41.35 -10.35 4.97
N PRO A 237 42.24 -10.44 5.98
CA PRO A 237 43.17 -9.41 6.45
C PRO A 237 44.07 -8.84 5.33
N ARG A 238 44.58 -7.62 5.51
CA ARG A 238 45.49 -6.95 4.54
C ARG A 238 46.88 -7.57 4.48
N PHE A 239 47.31 -8.15 5.58
CA PHE A 239 48.62 -8.75 5.80
C PHE A 239 48.42 -10.05 6.58
N ASP A 240 49.43 -10.92 6.59
CA ASP A 240 49.45 -12.04 7.52
C ASP A 240 49.53 -11.49 8.96
N VAL A 241 48.57 -11.86 9.80
CA VAL A 241 48.47 -11.37 11.19
C VAL A 241 48.37 -12.51 12.18
N SER A 242 48.87 -12.27 13.39
CA SER A 242 48.71 -13.23 14.47
C SER A 242 47.24 -13.31 14.92
N ALA A 243 46.67 -14.50 14.96
CA ALA A 243 45.33 -14.73 15.49
C ALA A 243 45.27 -14.64 17.02
N MET A 244 46.43 -14.74 17.69
CA MET A 244 46.54 -14.99 19.13
C MET A 244 47.77 -14.30 19.72
N ASP A 245 47.77 -14.12 21.04
CA ASP A 245 48.96 -13.69 21.76
C ASP A 245 49.92 -14.88 21.92
N GLY A 246 51.18 -14.67 21.55
CA GLY A 246 52.21 -15.69 21.69
C GLY A 246 53.52 -15.29 21.03
N TYR A 247 54.07 -16.21 20.25
CA TYR A 247 55.38 -16.09 19.62
C TYR A 247 55.30 -16.49 18.15
N ALA A 248 55.64 -15.58 17.25
CA ALA A 248 55.90 -15.92 15.85
C ALA A 248 57.25 -16.63 15.79
N VAL A 249 57.30 -17.81 15.18
CA VAL A 249 58.49 -18.66 15.10
C VAL A 249 58.80 -19.03 13.66
N ALA A 250 60.07 -19.26 13.34
CA ALA A 250 60.53 -19.74 12.04
C ALA A 250 61.23 -21.10 12.16
N GLY A 251 60.76 -22.10 11.41
CA GLY A 251 61.28 -23.48 11.45
C GLY A 251 60.95 -24.25 12.73
N ASP A 252 61.63 -25.37 12.95
CA ASP A 252 61.46 -26.22 14.13
C ASP A 252 62.26 -25.70 15.33
N GLY A 253 61.72 -25.93 16.53
CA GLY A 253 62.31 -25.46 17.78
C GLY A 253 63.46 -26.36 18.29
N PRO A 254 64.18 -25.91 19.33
CA PRO A 254 63.96 -24.67 20.08
C PRO A 254 64.39 -23.42 19.31
N TRP A 255 63.79 -22.27 19.65
CA TRP A 255 64.04 -21.00 18.95
C TRP A 255 64.75 -19.99 19.84
N ARG A 256 65.64 -19.18 19.27
CA ARG A 256 66.22 -18.01 19.95
C ARG A 256 65.18 -16.88 19.99
N LEU A 257 64.75 -16.48 21.19
CA LEU A 257 63.81 -15.39 21.37
C LEU A 257 64.53 -14.05 21.17
N ARG A 258 64.07 -13.27 20.20
CA ARG A 258 64.51 -11.89 20.00
C ARG A 258 63.80 -10.96 20.98
N ARG A 259 64.42 -9.79 21.20
CA ARG A 259 63.96 -8.78 22.17
C ARG A 259 62.91 -7.81 21.62
N ASP A 260 62.77 -7.73 20.30
CA ASP A 260 61.69 -6.97 19.70
C ASP A 260 60.33 -7.66 19.90
N ILE A 261 59.24 -6.89 19.75
CA ILE A 261 57.88 -7.36 20.01
C ILE A 261 56.97 -6.84 18.89
N GLY A 262 56.16 -7.71 18.30
CA GLY A 262 55.11 -7.34 17.35
C GLY A 262 53.83 -6.93 18.06
N PHE A 263 53.37 -5.70 17.84
CA PHE A 263 52.09 -5.17 18.36
C PHE A 263 51.13 -4.83 17.22
N ALA A 264 49.83 -4.96 17.47
CA ALA A 264 48.80 -4.51 16.53
C ALA A 264 48.91 -2.99 16.30
N GLY A 265 48.88 -2.57 15.03
CA GLY A 265 49.08 -1.17 14.64
C GLY A 265 50.52 -0.64 14.77
N GLY A 266 51.45 -1.46 15.29
CA GLY A 266 52.87 -1.12 15.40
C GLY A 266 53.65 -1.41 14.12
N GLN A 267 54.93 -1.02 14.11
CA GLN A 267 55.84 -1.41 13.04
C GLN A 267 56.02 -2.94 13.05
N ARG A 268 55.88 -3.56 11.87
CA ARG A 268 56.14 -4.99 11.68
C ARG A 268 57.57 -5.32 12.14
N PRO A 269 57.79 -6.36 12.96
CA PRO A 269 59.15 -6.76 13.31
C PRO A 269 59.94 -7.22 12.07
N VAL A 270 61.26 -7.08 12.11
CA VAL A 270 62.14 -7.55 11.03
C VAL A 270 61.99 -9.07 10.88
N GLY A 271 62.01 -9.57 9.64
CA GLY A 271 61.84 -11.00 9.32
C GLY A 271 62.67 -11.96 10.19
N LEU A 272 62.14 -13.17 10.35
CA LEU A 272 62.73 -14.25 11.14
C LEU A 272 63.53 -15.19 10.25
N LEU A 273 64.71 -15.59 10.73
CA LEU A 273 65.48 -16.71 10.17
C LEU A 273 65.07 -18.02 10.86
N PRO A 274 65.28 -19.19 10.23
CA PRO A 274 65.03 -20.48 10.87
C PRO A 274 65.72 -20.59 12.24
N GLY A 275 64.99 -21.04 13.25
CA GLY A 275 65.45 -21.09 14.64
C GLY A 275 65.28 -19.79 15.43
N GLU A 276 64.61 -18.76 14.88
CA GLU A 276 64.28 -17.53 15.60
C GLU A 276 62.82 -17.43 15.99
N ALA A 277 62.55 -16.68 17.07
CA ALA A 277 61.22 -16.34 17.54
C ALA A 277 61.13 -14.86 17.94
N VAL A 278 59.94 -14.28 17.84
CA VAL A 278 59.63 -12.95 18.37
C VAL A 278 58.29 -12.99 19.10
N ARG A 279 58.18 -12.27 20.22
CA ARG A 279 56.89 -12.11 20.91
C ARG A 279 55.94 -11.34 20.00
N ILE A 280 54.71 -11.80 19.87
CA ILE A 280 53.70 -11.20 19.00
C ILE A 280 52.33 -11.16 19.67
N ALA A 281 51.67 -10.02 19.56
CA ALA A 281 50.30 -9.82 20.02
C ALA A 281 49.28 -10.15 18.91
N THR A 282 48.06 -10.45 19.32
CA THR A 282 46.90 -10.65 18.45
C THR A 282 46.70 -9.44 17.53
N GLY A 283 46.50 -9.69 16.23
CA GLY A 283 46.33 -8.66 15.21
C GLY A 283 47.62 -7.98 14.73
N ALA A 284 48.78 -8.29 15.32
CA ALA A 284 50.07 -7.79 14.84
C ALA A 284 50.48 -8.48 13.54
N HIS A 285 51.16 -7.75 12.66
CA HIS A 285 51.70 -8.31 11.41
C HIS A 285 52.82 -9.30 11.73
N VAL A 286 52.69 -10.55 11.25
CA VAL A 286 53.74 -11.55 11.47
C VAL A 286 54.97 -11.21 10.64
N PRO A 287 56.20 -11.36 11.16
CA PRO A 287 57.42 -11.11 10.39
C PRO A 287 57.53 -12.02 9.15
N ASP A 288 58.28 -11.59 8.14
CA ASP A 288 58.61 -12.47 7.01
C ASP A 288 59.38 -13.70 7.50
N GLY A 289 59.15 -14.87 6.89
CA GLY A 289 59.77 -16.13 7.32
C GLY A 289 59.08 -16.82 8.51
N THR A 290 58.05 -16.22 9.10
CA THR A 290 57.25 -16.89 10.14
C THR A 290 56.58 -18.14 9.58
N THR A 291 56.84 -19.27 10.24
CA THR A 291 56.24 -20.57 9.91
C THR A 291 54.91 -20.77 10.63
N THR A 292 54.83 -20.41 11.91
CA THR A 292 53.59 -20.46 12.72
C THR A 292 53.66 -19.47 13.88
N VAL A 293 52.51 -19.23 14.52
CA VAL A 293 52.43 -18.58 15.84
C VAL A 293 52.13 -19.64 16.89
N ILE A 294 52.89 -19.62 17.99
CA ILE A 294 52.68 -20.47 19.16
C ILE A 294 52.16 -19.62 20.30
N ARG A 295 51.00 -19.98 20.85
CA ARG A 295 50.39 -19.22 21.95
C ARG A 295 51.22 -19.26 23.23
N ASP A 296 51.06 -18.22 24.06
CA ASP A 296 51.77 -18.08 25.33
C ASP A 296 51.64 -19.32 26.23
N GLU A 297 50.45 -19.91 26.32
CA GLU A 297 50.18 -21.06 27.17
C GLU A 297 50.89 -22.35 26.71
N PHE A 298 51.48 -22.36 25.50
CA PHE A 298 52.12 -23.53 24.91
C PHE A 298 53.64 -23.43 24.84
N VAL A 299 54.23 -22.43 25.48
CA VAL A 299 55.68 -22.22 25.44
C VAL A 299 56.26 -22.02 26.83
N ARG A 300 57.57 -22.25 26.93
CA ARG A 300 58.40 -21.90 28.08
C ARG A 300 59.65 -21.19 27.57
N VAL A 301 59.93 -20.01 28.13
CA VAL A 301 61.17 -19.28 27.87
C VAL A 301 62.23 -19.72 28.89
N GLY A 302 63.38 -20.17 28.41
CA GLY A 302 64.56 -20.49 29.22
C GLY A 302 65.29 -19.24 29.72
N SER A 303 66.19 -19.42 30.69
CA SER A 303 67.00 -18.33 31.24
C SER A 303 68.01 -17.73 30.25
N ASP A 304 68.27 -18.43 29.15
CA ASP A 304 69.17 -18.08 28.04
C ASP A 304 68.45 -17.41 26.87
N GLU A 305 67.21 -16.93 27.08
CA GLU A 305 66.34 -16.40 26.02
C GLU A 305 65.99 -17.45 24.93
N THR A 306 66.05 -18.75 25.25
CA THR A 306 65.61 -19.83 24.34
C THR A 306 64.13 -20.17 24.57
N LEU A 307 63.31 -20.12 23.52
CA LEU A 307 61.90 -20.48 23.52
C LEU A 307 61.72 -21.97 23.21
N HIS A 308 61.02 -22.68 24.08
CA HIS A 308 60.63 -24.07 23.89
C HIS A 308 59.11 -24.21 23.82
N ARG A 309 58.61 -25.00 22.87
CA ARG A 309 57.23 -25.50 22.91
C ARG A 309 57.09 -26.50 24.06
N LEU A 310 56.00 -26.42 24.82
CA LEU A 310 55.68 -27.39 25.86
C LEU A 310 55.31 -28.76 25.22
N PRO A 311 55.69 -29.89 25.85
CA PRO A 311 55.30 -31.22 25.38
C PRO A 311 53.78 -31.37 25.26
N GLU A 312 53.35 -32.22 24.33
CA GLU A 312 51.93 -32.61 24.13
C GLU A 312 50.97 -31.43 23.82
N THR A 313 51.49 -30.28 23.41
CA THR A 313 50.68 -29.14 22.98
C THR A 313 50.24 -29.24 21.51
N PRO A 314 49.05 -28.75 21.15
CA PRO A 314 48.58 -28.75 19.76
C PRO A 314 49.51 -28.00 18.80
N ILE A 315 49.75 -28.58 17.62
CA ILE A 315 50.36 -27.89 16.48
C ILE A 315 49.22 -27.32 15.63
N ARG A 316 49.13 -26.00 15.61
CA ARG A 316 48.19 -25.24 14.79
C ARG A 316 48.91 -24.05 14.16
N ASP A 317 48.41 -23.61 13.01
CA ASP A 317 48.79 -22.32 12.45
C ASP A 317 47.83 -21.26 13.02
N ASP A 318 48.31 -20.47 13.98
CA ASP A 318 47.57 -19.32 14.52
C ASP A 318 47.90 -18.04 13.71
N ILE A 319 48.26 -18.15 12.42
CA ILE A 319 48.39 -17.02 11.49
C ILE A 319 47.12 -16.91 10.66
N ARG A 320 46.47 -15.74 10.67
CA ARG A 320 45.46 -15.40 9.67
C ARG A 320 46.15 -14.85 8.44
N ARG A 321 45.99 -15.52 7.31
CA ARG A 321 46.71 -15.17 6.07
C ARG A 321 46.05 -13.98 5.40
N ARG A 322 46.84 -13.18 4.68
CA ARG A 322 46.33 -12.11 3.84
C ARG A 322 45.25 -12.66 2.90
N GLY A 323 44.09 -12.04 2.93
CA GLY A 323 42.97 -12.39 2.05
C GLY A 323 42.25 -13.70 2.40
N GLU A 324 42.50 -14.27 3.57
CA GLU A 324 41.80 -15.47 4.05
C GLU A 324 40.28 -15.26 4.18
N ASP A 325 39.84 -14.07 4.62
CA ASP A 325 38.42 -13.73 4.68
C ASP A 325 37.91 -13.23 3.32
N ARG A 326 38.66 -12.35 2.65
CA ARG A 326 38.31 -11.76 1.34
C ARG A 326 39.55 -11.40 0.52
N SER A 327 39.53 -11.72 -0.76
CA SER A 327 40.49 -11.24 -1.76
C SER A 327 39.96 -10.02 -2.53
N PRO A 328 40.85 -9.17 -3.09
CA PRO A 328 40.44 -8.11 -4.01
C PRO A 328 39.60 -8.68 -5.17
N GLY A 329 38.48 -8.02 -5.47
CA GLY A 329 37.51 -8.47 -6.47
C GLY A 329 36.40 -9.37 -5.94
N ASP A 330 36.51 -9.93 -4.74
CA ASP A 330 35.46 -10.77 -4.16
C ASP A 330 34.18 -9.96 -3.92
N LEU A 331 33.03 -10.60 -4.15
CA LEU A 331 31.72 -9.99 -3.94
C LEU A 331 31.47 -9.74 -2.44
N VAL A 332 31.35 -8.47 -2.05
CA VAL A 332 30.93 -8.05 -0.71
C VAL A 332 29.41 -8.15 -0.59
N ALA A 333 28.69 -7.55 -1.53
CA ALA A 333 27.24 -7.60 -1.60
C ALA A 333 26.74 -7.44 -3.04
N PRO A 334 25.64 -8.11 -3.43
CA PRO A 334 25.08 -7.99 -4.76
C PRO A 334 24.39 -6.65 -4.99
N GLU A 335 24.11 -6.33 -6.27
CA GLU A 335 23.17 -5.25 -6.61
C GLU A 335 21.82 -5.48 -5.90
N GLY A 336 21.19 -4.39 -5.47
CA GLY A 336 19.94 -4.42 -4.71
C GLY A 336 20.12 -4.69 -3.21
N ALA A 337 21.33 -5.00 -2.73
CA ALA A 337 21.54 -5.10 -1.28
C ALA A 337 21.32 -3.74 -0.60
N ARG A 338 20.60 -3.74 0.54
CA ARG A 338 20.35 -2.53 1.32
C ARG A 338 21.62 -2.04 2.01
N VAL A 339 21.81 -0.73 2.03
CA VAL A 339 22.89 -0.06 2.78
C VAL A 339 22.53 -0.05 4.28
N THR A 340 22.99 -1.09 4.97
CA THR A 340 22.85 -1.29 6.42
C THR A 340 24.15 -0.96 7.16
N ALA A 341 24.10 -0.90 8.49
CA ALA A 341 25.32 -0.78 9.31
C ALA A 341 26.32 -1.92 9.04
N ALA A 342 25.81 -3.14 8.87
CA ALA A 342 26.64 -4.31 8.57
C ALA A 342 27.32 -4.18 7.20
N LEU A 343 26.60 -3.72 6.17
CA LEU A 343 27.20 -3.49 4.85
C LEU A 343 28.26 -2.39 4.89
N ILE A 344 27.99 -1.28 5.58
CA ILE A 344 28.96 -0.19 5.73
C ILE A 344 30.25 -0.70 6.41
N SER A 345 30.12 -1.48 7.49
CA SER A 345 31.26 -2.06 8.21
C SER A 345 32.05 -3.05 7.33
N ALA A 346 31.35 -3.95 6.64
CA ALA A 346 31.96 -4.96 5.77
C ALA A 346 32.62 -4.34 4.53
N ALA A 347 32.09 -3.23 4.01
CA ALA A 347 32.69 -2.48 2.92
C ALA A 347 33.96 -1.75 3.37
N ALA A 348 33.91 -1.10 4.54
CA ALA A 348 35.05 -0.39 5.11
C ALA A 348 36.23 -1.33 5.40
N SER A 349 35.99 -2.57 5.84
CA SER A 349 37.05 -3.54 6.11
C SER A 349 37.85 -3.96 4.87
N VAL A 350 37.36 -3.68 3.66
CA VAL A 350 38.00 -3.98 2.38
C VAL A 350 38.30 -2.72 1.53
N GLU A 351 38.50 -1.57 2.17
CA GLU A 351 38.67 -0.22 1.56
C GLU A 351 37.58 0.19 0.55
N VAL A 352 36.32 -0.08 0.85
CA VAL A 352 35.21 0.42 0.02
C VAL A 352 34.35 1.38 0.84
N THR A 353 34.49 2.68 0.56
CA THR A 353 33.76 3.75 1.25
C THR A 353 32.59 4.29 0.44
N GLU A 354 32.67 4.19 -0.89
CA GLU A 354 31.67 4.70 -1.83
C GLU A 354 31.05 3.58 -2.67
N ALA A 355 29.79 3.75 -3.05
CA ALA A 355 29.11 2.86 -3.98
C ALA A 355 28.13 3.62 -4.89
N ALA A 356 27.81 3.02 -6.04
CA ALA A 356 26.63 3.42 -6.80
C ALA A 356 25.38 2.92 -6.08
N VAL A 357 24.42 3.81 -5.79
CA VAL A 357 23.21 3.51 -5.02
C VAL A 357 21.97 4.14 -5.64
N ARG A 358 20.79 3.64 -5.27
CA ARG A 358 19.48 4.26 -5.48
C ARG A 358 18.82 4.52 -4.14
N GLY A 359 18.27 5.71 -3.95
CA GLY A 359 17.69 6.14 -2.67
C GLY A 359 18.75 6.72 -1.70
N PRO A 360 18.46 6.83 -0.38
CA PRO A 360 17.22 6.39 0.26
C PRO A 360 16.01 7.13 -0.32
N VAL A 361 14.83 6.48 -0.30
CA VAL A 361 13.59 7.11 -0.75
C VAL A 361 13.32 8.33 0.14
N ARG A 362 13.13 9.50 -0.46
CA ARG A 362 12.85 10.76 0.24
C ARG A 362 11.35 11.00 0.30
N ALA A 363 10.78 11.05 1.50
CA ALA A 363 9.35 11.23 1.70
C ALA A 363 8.98 12.60 2.25
N ARG A 364 7.95 13.22 1.67
CA ARG A 364 7.20 14.33 2.27
C ARG A 364 5.92 13.78 2.88
N VAL A 365 5.60 14.18 4.10
CA VAL A 365 4.35 13.78 4.78
C VAL A 365 3.36 14.93 4.78
N VAL A 366 2.15 14.65 4.33
CA VAL A 366 1.04 15.61 4.26
C VAL A 366 -0.08 15.10 5.15
N MET A 367 -0.41 15.87 6.19
CA MET A 367 -1.56 15.62 7.05
C MET A 367 -2.74 16.47 6.57
N THR A 368 -3.89 15.87 6.30
CA THR A 368 -5.09 16.60 5.86
C THR A 368 -6.16 16.67 6.96
N GLY A 369 -7.14 17.55 6.78
CA GLY A 369 -8.29 17.71 7.68
C GLY A 369 -8.11 18.90 8.63
N ASP A 370 -8.94 19.92 8.48
CA ASP A 370 -8.89 21.15 9.29
C ASP A 370 -9.19 20.90 10.79
N GLU A 371 -9.79 19.75 11.11
CA GLU A 371 -9.98 19.27 12.47
C GLU A 371 -8.67 18.81 13.12
N ILE A 372 -7.64 18.47 12.35
CA ILE A 372 -6.38 17.92 12.86
C ILE A 372 -5.46 19.04 13.33
N ARG A 373 -5.16 19.04 14.64
CA ARG A 373 -4.30 20.05 15.25
C ARG A 373 -2.97 19.44 15.70
N SER A 374 -1.86 19.96 15.20
CA SER A 374 -0.50 19.52 15.54
C SER A 374 0.00 20.11 16.87
N ASP A 375 -0.21 21.40 17.11
CA ASP A 375 0.35 22.12 18.26
C ASP A 375 -0.72 22.82 19.13
N GLY A 376 -0.35 23.35 20.30
CA GLY A 376 -1.23 24.16 21.14
C GLY A 376 -2.50 23.44 21.67
N PRO A 377 -3.39 24.15 22.39
CA PRO A 377 -4.62 23.56 22.92
C PRO A 377 -5.64 23.23 21.82
N LEU A 378 -6.39 22.14 21.98
CA LEU A 378 -7.49 21.80 21.07
C LEU A 378 -8.62 22.82 21.20
N ARG A 379 -9.23 23.13 20.05
CA ARG A 379 -10.48 23.92 19.99
C ARG A 379 -11.66 22.99 19.79
N ALA A 380 -12.88 23.51 19.99
CA ALA A 380 -14.10 22.77 19.69
C ALA A 380 -14.08 22.26 18.23
N GLY A 381 -14.39 20.97 18.04
CA GLY A 381 -14.37 20.31 16.74
C GLY A 381 -12.99 19.84 16.27
N GLN A 382 -11.91 20.07 17.03
CA GLN A 382 -10.56 19.63 16.67
C GLN A 382 -10.13 18.35 17.41
N THR A 383 -9.29 17.56 16.75
CA THR A 383 -8.63 16.39 17.31
C THR A 383 -7.10 16.53 17.20
N ARG A 384 -6.36 15.82 18.04
CA ARG A 384 -4.89 15.90 18.08
C ARG A 384 -4.28 15.08 16.94
N ASP A 385 -3.30 15.65 16.24
CA ASP A 385 -2.38 14.88 15.40
C ASP A 385 -1.63 13.85 16.25
N SER A 386 -2.04 12.59 16.15
CA SER A 386 -1.53 11.48 16.96
C SER A 386 -0.59 10.55 16.20
N ILE A 387 -0.41 10.76 14.88
CA ILE A 387 0.46 9.91 14.06
C ILE A 387 1.56 10.69 13.38
N GLY A 388 1.33 11.95 13.01
CA GLY A 388 2.33 12.79 12.37
C GLY A 388 3.67 12.80 13.12
N PRO A 389 3.70 12.95 14.46
CA PRO A 389 4.94 12.95 15.24
C PRO A 389 5.79 11.67 15.09
N ILE A 390 5.17 10.52 14.85
CA ILE A 390 5.86 9.22 14.80
C ILE A 390 6.10 8.71 13.37
N LEU A 391 5.47 9.30 12.36
CA LEU A 391 5.62 8.89 10.96
C LEU A 391 7.09 8.92 10.49
N PRO A 392 7.94 9.89 10.87
CA PRO A 392 9.34 9.87 10.49
C PRO A 392 10.09 8.61 10.94
N ASP A 393 9.82 8.14 12.16
CA ASP A 393 10.46 6.95 12.74
C ASP A 393 9.95 5.67 12.06
N LEU A 394 8.64 5.59 11.81
CA LEU A 394 8.03 4.48 11.05
C LEU A 394 8.60 4.37 9.63
N LEU A 395 8.77 5.51 8.96
CA LEU A 395 9.36 5.60 7.62
C LEU A 395 10.84 5.23 7.64
N ALA A 396 11.60 5.72 8.62
CA ALA A 396 13.02 5.40 8.80
C ALA A 396 13.24 3.88 8.97
N GLY A 397 12.37 3.22 9.74
CA GLY A 397 12.37 1.75 9.88
C GLY A 397 12.20 0.99 8.57
N SER A 398 11.59 1.60 7.55
CA SER A 398 11.44 1.02 6.20
C SER A 398 12.57 1.40 5.23
N GLY A 399 13.53 2.23 5.66
CA GLY A 399 14.59 2.79 4.81
C GLY A 399 14.18 4.07 4.06
N ILE A 400 13.15 4.77 4.52
CA ILE A 400 12.64 6.01 3.93
C ILE A 400 13.11 7.20 4.78
N ARG A 401 13.70 8.21 4.15
CA ARG A 401 14.11 9.46 4.80
C ARG A 401 12.99 10.49 4.69
N THR A 402 12.47 10.96 5.82
CA THR A 402 11.51 12.07 5.82
C THR A 402 12.22 13.40 5.56
N VAL A 403 11.73 14.17 4.61
CA VAL A 403 12.26 15.50 4.23
C VAL A 403 11.58 16.58 5.06
N ASP A 404 10.25 16.58 5.08
CA ASP A 404 9.42 17.55 5.79
C ASP A 404 8.03 16.98 6.10
N ARG A 405 7.29 17.74 6.89
CA ARG A 405 5.91 17.47 7.27
C ARG A 405 5.09 18.74 7.08
N VAL A 406 4.00 18.63 6.34
CA VAL A 406 3.12 19.75 6.05
C VAL A 406 1.68 19.41 6.42
N HIS A 407 0.92 20.43 6.78
CA HIS A 407 -0.51 20.31 7.00
C HIS A 407 -1.23 20.94 5.80
N LEU A 408 -2.08 20.14 5.15
CA LEU A 408 -2.90 20.58 4.04
C LEU A 408 -4.28 20.96 4.56
N ARG A 409 -4.65 22.22 4.34
CA ARG A 409 -5.99 22.72 4.64
C ARG A 409 -7.00 22.21 3.61
N ASP A 410 -8.24 22.02 4.04
CA ASP A 410 -9.32 21.60 3.17
C ASP A 410 -9.73 22.75 2.23
N THR A 411 -9.16 22.73 1.03
CA THR A 411 -9.46 23.69 -0.04
C THR A 411 -9.78 22.94 -1.33
N PRO A 412 -10.59 23.52 -2.24
CA PRO A 412 -11.01 22.84 -3.46
C PRO A 412 -9.86 22.31 -4.34
N ASN A 413 -8.69 22.97 -4.29
CA ASN A 413 -7.53 22.67 -5.13
C ASN A 413 -6.29 22.23 -4.32
N GLY A 414 -6.42 22.00 -3.01
CA GLY A 414 -5.27 21.78 -2.13
C GLY A 414 -4.42 20.56 -2.53
N PHE A 415 -5.07 19.47 -2.97
CA PHE A 415 -4.34 18.29 -3.46
C PHE A 415 -3.60 18.56 -4.76
N ASP A 416 -4.18 19.35 -5.67
CA ASP A 416 -3.52 19.73 -6.94
C ASP A 416 -2.24 20.52 -6.67
N GLU A 417 -2.31 21.50 -5.76
CA GLU A 417 -1.15 22.30 -5.35
C GLU A 417 -0.04 21.45 -4.73
N VAL A 418 -0.41 20.51 -3.85
CA VAL A 418 0.55 19.59 -3.22
C VAL A 418 1.21 18.68 -4.25
N LEU A 419 0.44 18.10 -5.18
CA LEU A 419 0.99 17.23 -6.23
C LEU A 419 1.93 18.01 -7.16
N ALA A 420 1.56 19.23 -7.55
CA ALA A 420 2.39 20.09 -8.39
C ALA A 420 3.69 20.54 -7.69
N ALA A 421 3.64 20.80 -6.38
CA ALA A 421 4.80 21.25 -5.60
C ALA A 421 5.78 20.13 -5.22
N SER A 422 5.36 18.86 -5.27
CA SER A 422 6.13 17.72 -4.72
C SER A 422 7.13 17.10 -5.71
N THR A 423 7.85 17.95 -6.44
CA THR A 423 8.89 17.53 -7.40
C THR A 423 10.26 17.26 -6.76
N ASP A 424 10.42 17.63 -5.49
CA ASP A 424 11.66 17.53 -4.72
C ASP A 424 11.75 16.28 -3.81
N CYS A 425 10.75 15.40 -3.87
CA CYS A 425 10.66 14.16 -3.10
C CYS A 425 10.31 12.96 -3.99
N ASP A 426 10.67 11.76 -3.53
CA ASP A 426 10.40 10.50 -4.24
C ASP A 426 9.03 9.90 -3.88
N LEU A 427 8.57 10.21 -2.66
CA LEU A 427 7.34 9.68 -2.07
C LEU A 427 6.57 10.80 -1.36
N LEU A 428 5.29 10.92 -1.67
CA LEU A 428 4.35 11.79 -0.99
C LEU A 428 3.40 10.93 -0.17
N VAL A 429 3.51 10.98 1.17
CA VAL A 429 2.63 10.25 2.09
C VAL A 429 1.52 11.19 2.54
N ILE A 430 0.30 10.95 2.08
CA ILE A 430 -0.86 11.78 2.41
C ILE A 430 -1.74 11.01 3.39
N VAL A 431 -1.95 11.53 4.60
CA VAL A 431 -2.83 10.94 5.62
C VAL A 431 -4.10 11.77 5.73
N GLY A 432 -5.27 11.11 5.70
CA GLY A 432 -6.57 11.79 5.87
C GLY A 432 -7.40 11.86 4.60
N ALA A 433 -6.78 11.66 3.45
CA ALA A 433 -7.40 11.81 2.13
C ALA A 433 -8.19 10.58 1.66
N THR A 434 -8.90 9.88 2.56
CA THR A 434 -9.69 8.70 2.16
C THR A 434 -11.11 8.64 2.75
N GLY A 435 -11.62 9.70 3.39
CA GLY A 435 -13.03 9.84 3.76
C GLY A 435 -13.90 10.37 2.61
N GLY A 436 -15.23 10.29 2.71
CA GLY A 436 -16.18 10.46 1.58
C GLY A 436 -16.20 11.81 0.85
N GLY A 437 -15.37 12.80 1.22
CA GLY A 437 -15.15 14.03 0.45
C GLY A 437 -13.69 14.18 0.01
N ALA A 438 -12.75 14.12 0.96
CA ALA A 438 -11.32 14.25 0.68
C ALA A 438 -10.76 13.11 -0.20
N ALA A 439 -11.34 11.90 -0.12
CA ALA A 439 -10.94 10.78 -0.98
C ALA A 439 -11.21 11.05 -2.46
N ASP A 440 -12.34 11.68 -2.74
CA ASP A 440 -12.75 11.96 -4.10
C ASP A 440 -11.97 13.16 -4.65
N GLN A 441 -11.65 14.13 -3.79
CA GLN A 441 -10.74 15.22 -4.15
C GLN A 441 -9.33 14.72 -4.47
N LEU A 442 -8.73 13.85 -3.65
CA LEU A 442 -7.41 13.27 -3.93
C LEU A 442 -7.44 12.46 -5.23
N ARG A 443 -8.46 11.62 -5.44
CA ARG A 443 -8.61 10.86 -6.71
C ARG A 443 -8.76 11.78 -7.91
N GLY A 444 -9.54 12.85 -7.77
CA GLY A 444 -9.66 13.89 -8.80
C GLY A 444 -8.33 14.57 -9.11
N ALA A 445 -7.55 14.91 -8.08
CA ALA A 445 -6.24 15.53 -8.26
C ALA A 445 -5.23 14.57 -8.90
N ILE A 446 -5.22 13.29 -8.51
CA ILE A 446 -4.42 12.24 -9.15
C ILE A 446 -4.78 12.12 -10.64
N ALA A 447 -6.07 12.11 -10.98
CA ALA A 447 -6.53 12.03 -12.36
C ALA A 447 -6.14 13.28 -13.17
N ARG A 448 -6.31 14.49 -12.62
CA ARG A 448 -5.91 15.76 -13.27
C ARG A 448 -4.41 15.89 -13.43
N ALA A 449 -3.62 15.34 -12.51
CA ALA A 449 -2.17 15.26 -12.62
C ALA A 449 -1.69 14.18 -13.58
N GLU A 450 -2.61 13.46 -14.25
CA GLU A 450 -2.33 12.34 -15.15
C GLU A 450 -1.44 11.26 -14.50
N ALA A 451 -1.59 11.09 -13.19
CA ALA A 451 -0.81 10.14 -12.42
C ALA A 451 -1.31 8.71 -12.69
N ARG A 452 -0.38 7.80 -12.94
CA ARG A 452 -0.67 6.38 -13.14
C ARG A 452 -1.03 5.73 -11.82
N VAL A 453 -2.28 5.31 -11.67
CA VAL A 453 -2.73 4.56 -10.49
C VAL A 453 -2.20 3.13 -10.55
N LEU A 454 -1.47 2.72 -9.50
CA LEU A 454 -0.89 1.38 -9.36
C LEU A 454 -1.72 0.51 -8.41
N VAL A 455 -2.18 1.11 -7.32
CA VAL A 455 -3.04 0.47 -6.32
C VAL A 455 -4.25 1.36 -6.11
N PRO A 456 -5.40 1.09 -6.71
CA PRO A 456 -6.55 1.99 -6.59
C PRO A 456 -7.24 1.91 -5.23
N ARG A 457 -7.32 0.69 -4.69
CA ARG A 457 -7.86 0.32 -3.36
C ARG A 457 -7.24 -1.00 -2.92
N LEU A 458 -7.34 -1.28 -1.61
CA LEU A 458 -6.96 -2.57 -1.03
C LEU A 458 -8.18 -3.37 -0.58
N ARG A 459 -8.14 -4.68 -0.79
CA ARG A 459 -9.07 -5.66 -0.21
C ARG A 459 -8.62 -6.02 1.20
N LEU A 460 -8.64 -5.02 2.09
CA LEU A 460 -8.03 -5.06 3.41
C LEU A 460 -8.90 -4.34 4.46
N ARG A 461 -8.93 -4.85 5.69
CA ARG A 461 -9.54 -4.16 6.83
C ARG A 461 -8.62 -4.13 8.07
N PRO A 462 -8.33 -2.96 8.67
CA PRO A 462 -8.65 -1.63 8.19
C PRO A 462 -7.71 -1.19 7.05
N GLY A 463 -8.08 -0.14 6.31
CA GLY A 463 -7.20 0.47 5.31
C GLY A 463 -7.51 0.19 3.84
N GLY A 464 -8.67 -0.39 3.54
CA GLY A 464 -9.07 -0.69 2.16
C GLY A 464 -9.18 0.51 1.22
N SER A 465 -9.27 1.73 1.75
CA SER A 465 -9.33 2.97 0.99
C SER A 465 -7.96 3.51 0.54
N THR A 466 -6.86 2.83 0.89
CA THR A 466 -5.50 3.19 0.51
C THR A 466 -5.34 3.23 -1.01
N ILE A 467 -4.67 4.26 -1.51
CA ILE A 467 -4.36 4.43 -2.93
C ILE A 467 -2.86 4.65 -3.12
N VAL A 468 -2.29 4.06 -4.17
CA VAL A 468 -0.92 4.35 -4.62
C VAL A 468 -0.93 4.70 -6.10
N ALA A 469 -0.31 5.82 -6.43
CA ALA A 469 -0.15 6.29 -7.80
C ALA A 469 1.27 6.82 -8.04
N GLU A 470 1.66 6.96 -9.29
CA GLU A 470 2.93 7.57 -9.69
C GLU A 470 2.65 8.72 -10.65
N THR A 471 3.11 9.92 -10.30
CA THR A 471 2.97 11.11 -11.15
C THR A 471 3.87 11.01 -12.38
N PRO A 472 3.60 11.77 -13.47
CA PRO A 472 4.50 11.84 -14.63
C PRO A 472 5.93 12.30 -14.29
N GLY A 473 6.09 13.10 -13.23
CA GLY A 473 7.40 13.51 -12.70
C GLY A 473 8.13 12.40 -11.92
N GLY A 474 7.51 11.24 -11.74
CA GLY A 474 8.10 10.09 -11.06
C GLY A 474 7.89 10.08 -9.55
N THR A 475 7.23 11.07 -8.94
CA THR A 475 6.88 11.05 -7.50
C THR A 475 5.79 10.00 -7.25
N THR A 476 6.02 9.11 -6.28
CA THR A 476 5.00 8.15 -5.82
C THR A 476 4.08 8.82 -4.82
N VAL A 477 2.77 8.70 -4.98
CA VAL A 477 1.75 9.19 -4.04
C VAL A 477 1.19 8.00 -3.28
N LEU A 478 1.30 8.01 -1.95
CA LEU A 478 0.70 7.04 -1.04
C LEU A 478 -0.39 7.75 -0.23
N GLY A 479 -1.65 7.56 -0.64
CA GLY A 479 -2.83 8.05 0.07
C GLY A 479 -3.28 7.05 1.14
N LEU A 480 -3.07 7.41 2.41
CA LEU A 480 -3.39 6.60 3.58
C LEU A 480 -4.71 7.04 4.22
N PRO A 481 -5.43 6.11 4.90
CA PRO A 481 -6.62 6.46 5.64
C PRO A 481 -6.38 7.51 6.73
N GLY A 482 -7.37 8.36 7.00
CA GLY A 482 -7.28 9.33 8.11
C GLY A 482 -7.33 8.71 9.50
N ASN A 483 -7.73 7.44 9.57
CA ASN A 483 -7.75 6.70 10.81
C ASN A 483 -6.31 6.29 11.23
N PRO A 484 -5.85 6.67 12.45
CA PRO A 484 -4.47 6.45 12.90
C PRO A 484 -3.93 5.02 12.73
N PHE A 485 -4.64 4.02 13.25
CA PHE A 485 -4.17 2.63 13.17
C PHE A 485 -4.18 2.13 11.73
N ALA A 486 -5.22 2.46 10.96
CA ALA A 486 -5.32 2.06 9.57
C ALA A 486 -4.18 2.63 8.72
N ALA A 487 -3.80 3.90 8.95
CA ALA A 487 -2.68 4.56 8.29
C ALA A 487 -1.36 3.84 8.60
N VAL A 488 -1.07 3.59 9.87
CA VAL A 488 0.17 2.92 10.28
C VAL A 488 0.23 1.48 9.76
N ALA A 489 -0.86 0.72 9.90
CA ALA A 489 -0.92 -0.65 9.43
C ALA A 489 -0.68 -0.77 7.91
N THR A 490 -1.31 0.10 7.12
CA THR A 490 -1.13 0.10 5.66
C THR A 490 0.22 0.64 5.23
N LEU A 491 0.75 1.66 5.92
CA LEU A 491 2.09 2.15 5.71
C LEU A 491 3.13 1.03 5.90
N LEU A 492 3.11 0.34 7.04
CA LEU A 492 4.04 -0.74 7.34
C LEU A 492 3.90 -1.91 6.35
N ALA A 493 2.68 -2.20 5.90
CA ALA A 493 2.43 -3.26 4.94
C ALA A 493 2.93 -2.95 3.52
N LEU A 494 2.94 -1.68 3.09
CA LEU A 494 3.27 -1.29 1.72
C LEU A 494 4.65 -0.63 1.55
N ALA A 495 5.17 0.06 2.58
CA ALA A 495 6.42 0.81 2.48
C ALA A 495 7.61 -0.04 2.00
N PRO A 496 7.81 -1.30 2.45
CA PRO A 496 8.89 -2.14 1.93
C PRO A 496 8.78 -2.41 0.42
N ALA A 497 7.56 -2.57 -0.11
CA ALA A 497 7.33 -2.79 -1.53
C ALA A 497 7.56 -1.52 -2.36
N ILE A 498 7.17 -0.35 -1.83
CA ILE A 498 7.48 0.95 -2.44
C ILE A 498 8.99 1.16 -2.50
N VAL A 499 9.70 0.94 -1.40
CA VAL A 499 11.17 1.07 -1.36
C VAL A 499 11.83 0.11 -2.34
N ALA A 500 11.40 -1.15 -2.40
CA ALA A 500 11.93 -2.12 -3.35
C ALA A 500 11.67 -1.71 -4.81
N GLY A 501 10.47 -1.25 -5.16
CA GLY A 501 10.17 -0.78 -6.51
C GLY A 501 10.98 0.46 -6.92
N ARG A 502 11.16 1.41 -5.99
CA ARG A 502 11.90 2.66 -6.25
C ARG A 502 13.42 2.49 -6.26
N THR A 503 13.97 1.60 -5.45
CA THR A 503 15.43 1.46 -5.29
C THR A 503 15.99 0.20 -5.92
N GLY A 504 15.16 -0.79 -6.24
CA GLY A 504 15.62 -2.12 -6.61
C GLY A 504 16.09 -2.96 -5.44
N ALA A 505 15.84 -2.53 -4.19
CA ALA A 505 16.23 -3.27 -3.00
C ALA A 505 15.69 -4.71 -3.04
N GLN A 506 16.54 -5.68 -2.70
CA GLN A 506 16.07 -7.01 -2.36
C GLN A 506 15.15 -6.94 -1.15
N GLN A 507 14.10 -7.76 -1.16
CA GLN A 507 13.18 -7.84 -0.04
C GLN A 507 13.80 -8.64 1.10
N ASP A 508 13.63 -8.13 2.32
CA ASP A 508 13.86 -8.92 3.50
C ASP A 508 12.88 -10.09 3.53
N ARG A 509 13.31 -11.22 4.09
CA ARG A 509 12.43 -12.36 4.28
C ARG A 509 11.33 -11.97 5.27
N PRO A 510 10.05 -12.10 4.93
CA PRO A 510 8.96 -11.83 5.86
C PRO A 510 9.11 -12.69 7.12
N LEU A 511 8.88 -12.10 8.29
CA LEU A 511 8.83 -12.86 9.53
C LEU A 511 7.49 -13.60 9.57
N THR A 512 7.51 -14.93 9.46
CA THR A 512 6.29 -15.75 9.45
C THR A 512 6.23 -16.70 10.63
N GLY A 513 5.04 -16.96 11.15
CA GLY A 513 4.82 -17.89 12.24
C GLY A 513 3.34 -18.22 12.45
N PRO A 514 3.02 -19.25 13.25
CA PRO A 514 1.63 -19.67 13.48
C PRO A 514 0.86 -18.59 14.26
N LEU A 515 -0.35 -18.27 13.81
CA LEU A 515 -1.31 -17.44 14.52
C LEU A 515 -2.26 -18.32 15.34
N HIS A 516 -2.14 -18.28 16.66
CA HIS A 516 -2.82 -19.24 17.54
C HIS A 516 -4.34 -19.02 17.67
N ASN A 517 -4.81 -17.80 17.43
CA ASN A 517 -6.22 -17.42 17.58
C ASN A 517 -6.76 -16.77 16.29
N ALA A 518 -6.37 -17.29 15.14
CA ALA A 518 -6.76 -16.76 13.84
C ALA A 518 -8.29 -16.71 13.66
N ALA A 519 -9.02 -17.71 14.18
CA ALA A 519 -10.47 -17.76 14.11
C ALA A 519 -11.15 -16.57 14.84
N ASP A 520 -10.53 -16.06 15.92
CA ASP A 520 -11.06 -14.93 16.70
C ASP A 520 -10.80 -13.57 16.04
N VAL A 521 -9.79 -13.49 15.17
CA VAL A 521 -9.30 -12.22 14.61
C VAL A 521 -9.52 -12.10 13.10
N SER A 522 -9.86 -13.19 12.41
CA SER A 522 -10.10 -13.20 10.96
C SER A 522 -11.41 -12.51 10.59
N GLY A 523 -11.73 -12.52 9.30
CA GLY A 523 -12.94 -11.92 8.74
C GLY A 523 -13.07 -12.24 7.25
N PRO A 524 -14.07 -11.65 6.56
CA PRO A 524 -14.34 -11.97 5.15
C PRO A 524 -13.28 -11.43 4.18
N VAL A 525 -12.36 -10.60 4.65
CA VAL A 525 -11.24 -10.03 3.89
C VAL A 525 -9.99 -10.07 4.77
N THR A 526 -8.81 -9.94 4.16
CA THR A 526 -7.54 -9.83 4.89
C THR A 526 -7.63 -8.74 5.95
N ARG A 527 -7.10 -9.03 7.14
CA ARG A 527 -7.03 -8.08 8.25
C ARG A 527 -5.60 -7.84 8.68
N ILE A 528 -5.32 -6.62 9.14
CA ILE A 528 -4.11 -6.34 9.92
C ILE A 528 -4.56 -6.01 11.33
N VAL A 529 -4.04 -6.75 12.30
CA VAL A 529 -4.39 -6.59 13.71
C VAL A 529 -3.13 -6.48 14.56
N PRO A 530 -3.16 -5.73 15.69
CA PRO A 530 -2.08 -5.78 16.66
C PRO A 530 -1.86 -7.20 17.15
N ALA A 531 -0.61 -7.55 17.47
CA ALA A 531 -0.28 -8.86 17.96
C ALA A 531 0.88 -8.83 18.95
N ARG A 532 0.93 -9.88 19.76
CA ARG A 532 2.07 -10.19 20.64
C ARG A 532 2.69 -11.52 20.25
N ILE A 533 3.96 -11.67 20.59
CA ILE A 533 4.68 -12.93 20.47
C ILE A 533 4.16 -13.89 21.56
N ALA A 534 3.76 -15.09 21.15
CA ALA A 534 3.32 -16.12 22.08
C ALA A 534 4.54 -16.73 22.80
N PRO A 535 4.44 -17.10 24.09
CA PRO A 535 5.54 -17.77 24.80
C PRO A 535 6.02 -19.07 24.14
N THR A 536 5.14 -19.74 23.39
CA THR A 536 5.42 -20.98 22.66
C THR A 536 5.94 -20.75 21.23
N GLY A 537 6.24 -19.51 20.87
CA GLY A 537 6.52 -19.09 19.50
C GLY A 537 5.25 -18.87 18.69
N GLY A 538 5.34 -18.09 17.60
CA GLY A 538 4.18 -17.61 16.86
C GLY A 538 3.49 -16.42 17.53
N TRP A 539 2.24 -16.17 17.15
CA TRP A 539 1.58 -14.89 17.42
C TRP A 539 0.19 -15.07 18.04
N ILE A 540 -0.22 -14.11 18.85
CA ILE A 540 -1.59 -13.95 19.32
C ILE A 540 -2.07 -12.58 18.87
N GLY A 541 -3.11 -12.55 18.03
CA GLY A 541 -3.70 -11.31 17.53
C GLY A 541 -4.73 -10.74 18.49
N ASP A 542 -4.87 -9.42 18.52
CA ASP A 542 -5.89 -8.73 19.31
C ASP A 542 -7.27 -8.80 18.60
N PRO A 543 -8.31 -9.39 19.23
CA PRO A 543 -9.65 -9.52 18.62
C PRO A 543 -10.37 -8.17 18.49
N THR A 544 -10.00 -7.20 19.34
CA THR A 544 -10.59 -5.86 19.33
C THR A 544 -9.61 -4.85 18.75
N VAL A 545 -9.84 -4.44 17.51
CA VAL A 545 -9.04 -3.39 16.87
C VAL A 545 -9.68 -2.03 17.11
N ARG A 546 -9.04 -1.19 17.93
CA ARG A 546 -9.41 0.22 18.09
C ARG A 546 -8.59 1.05 17.13
N THR A 547 -9.29 1.78 16.27
CA THR A 547 -8.65 2.41 15.11
C THR A 547 -8.40 3.90 15.33
N ALA A 548 -9.15 4.54 16.25
CA ALA A 548 -9.10 5.99 16.51
C ALA A 548 -7.78 6.53 17.06
N HIS A 549 -6.89 5.66 17.57
CA HIS A 549 -5.57 6.01 18.10
C HIS A 549 -4.66 4.79 18.10
N LEU A 550 -3.37 4.97 18.37
CA LEU A 550 -2.38 3.89 18.44
C LEU A 550 -2.24 3.24 19.82
N GLY A 551 -3.05 3.63 20.81
CA GLY A 551 -3.01 3.05 22.16
C GLY A 551 -3.14 1.52 22.23
N GLY A 552 -3.74 0.88 21.22
CA GLY A 552 -3.76 -0.59 21.12
C GLY A 552 -2.40 -1.23 20.83
N LEU A 553 -1.37 -0.44 20.53
CA LEU A 553 -0.01 -0.90 20.24
C LEU A 553 0.96 -0.82 21.43
N VAL A 554 0.56 -0.18 22.54
CA VAL A 554 1.49 0.19 23.62
C VAL A 554 2.21 -1.01 24.24
N ASP A 555 1.56 -2.18 24.34
CA ASP A 555 2.19 -3.41 24.85
C ASP A 555 2.22 -4.54 23.81
N ARG A 556 2.28 -4.19 22.51
CA ARG A 556 2.21 -5.16 21.40
C ARG A 556 3.54 -5.15 20.67
N ASP A 557 4.01 -6.33 20.31
CA ASP A 557 5.31 -6.51 19.65
C ASP A 557 5.26 -6.15 18.16
N GLY A 558 4.06 -6.12 17.57
CA GLY A 558 3.89 -5.86 16.15
C GLY A 558 2.46 -6.01 15.66
N LEU A 559 2.32 -6.21 14.35
CA LEU A 559 1.05 -6.47 13.68
C LEU A 559 1.11 -7.81 12.94
N VAL A 560 0.00 -8.52 12.82
CA VAL A 560 -0.10 -9.71 11.95
C VAL A 560 -1.01 -9.44 10.78
N VAL A 561 -0.62 -9.96 9.60
CA VAL A 561 -1.47 -9.98 8.39
C VAL A 561 -2.28 -11.26 8.39
N VAL A 562 -3.54 -11.17 8.79
CA VAL A 562 -4.48 -12.30 8.91
C VAL A 562 -5.21 -12.51 7.58
N PRO A 563 -5.09 -13.70 6.94
CA PRO A 563 -5.89 -14.03 5.76
C PRO A 563 -7.40 -14.01 6.02
N ALA A 564 -8.18 -13.88 4.96
CA ALA A 564 -9.64 -14.02 5.05
C ALA A 564 -10.00 -15.44 5.53
N GLU A 565 -10.99 -15.53 6.42
CA GLU A 565 -11.54 -16.81 6.93
C GLU A 565 -10.46 -17.77 7.48
N ALA A 566 -9.40 -17.20 8.04
CA ALA A 566 -8.26 -17.94 8.58
C ALA A 566 -8.64 -18.81 9.80
N SER A 567 -8.05 -20.01 9.84
CA SER A 567 -8.16 -20.98 10.94
C SER A 567 -6.91 -20.98 11.83
N ASP A 568 -7.06 -21.37 13.08
CA ASP A 568 -5.97 -21.37 14.07
C ASP A 568 -4.76 -22.20 13.62
N GLY A 569 -3.57 -21.71 13.95
CA GLY A 569 -2.30 -22.33 13.59
C GLY A 569 -1.81 -22.01 12.18
N ILE A 570 -2.58 -21.27 11.38
CA ILE A 570 -2.13 -20.79 10.06
C ILE A 570 -0.86 -19.94 10.19
N SER A 571 0.10 -20.17 9.29
CA SER A 571 1.31 -19.34 9.23
C SER A 571 0.97 -17.99 8.61
N VAL A 572 1.26 -16.90 9.33
CA VAL A 572 1.00 -15.53 8.90
C VAL A 572 2.25 -14.67 9.00
N GLU A 573 2.29 -13.61 8.19
CA GLU A 573 3.31 -12.57 8.26
C GLU A 573 3.11 -11.70 9.51
N PHE A 574 4.23 -11.37 10.14
CA PHE A 574 4.37 -10.44 11.25
C PHE A 574 5.12 -9.19 10.81
N LEU A 575 4.49 -8.03 10.96
CA LEU A 575 5.05 -6.72 10.71
C LEU A 575 5.60 -6.16 12.03
N LEU A 576 6.92 -6.02 12.12
CA LEU A 576 7.58 -5.43 13.29
C LEU A 576 7.26 -3.93 13.37
N LEU A 577 7.02 -3.45 14.59
CA LEU A 577 7.05 -2.01 14.86
C LEU A 577 8.53 -1.59 14.98
N PRO A 578 8.96 -0.51 14.31
CA PRO A 578 10.37 -0.15 14.22
C PRO A 578 10.92 0.56 15.48
N PHE A 579 10.40 0.24 16.67
CA PHE A 579 10.75 0.89 17.94
C PHE A 579 11.46 -0.04 18.90
#